data_AF-A0AAU3WFC3-F1
#
_entry.id   AF-A0AAU3WFC3-F1
#
_cell.length_a   1.000
_cell.length_b   1.000
_cell.length_c   1.000
_cell.angle_alpha   90.00
_cell.angle_beta   90.00
_cell.angle_gamma   90.00
#
_symmetry.space_group_name_H-M   'P 1'
#
loop_
_entity.id
_entity.type
_entity.pdbx_description
1 polymer ?
#
loop_
_entity_poly.entity_id
_entity_poly.type
_entity_poly.pdbx_seq_one_letter_code
_entity_poly.pdbx_strand_id
1 'polypeptide(L)'
;MPAVPPQSGPTAPQGAAPAPDATPERRTAWAEGVDRLRTAATTEPGRLRIIGAVLALLVVAFGTVTAWQMTERSTAADDVLHRSQPLSASAADIYRSLADANTAASSGFLAGGQETKASRDRYELDIRTAAAKLITAANSSDPGSPSAKTISDLNKLLPEYKGLVERARANNRQGFPLGGAYLRYADDKMQQEMLPKAQDLYQRENQRLNADYADAKPYPWAAIGLGVLALGGLVWAQRRNYQRTNRVLNHGMLAASAASAVVLLWLVVGHSVARAGLNESYDHGVRSLNVLHDARIASLKARGNENLTLVSRGAATKTLADKTTVDQYDYDFGEDMKSLTKNLAAAADLSDDQAGAQPVKAATGNMKVWKSRHKAASKANEDGEYQDALELVIGGDPKNPPTGECFDGVDKNLAIALTHEENEFKQAAGDGLDAMTGLPVGAAILAVLAAAGALLGIGRRLSEYR
;
A
#
# COMPACT_ATOMS: atom_id res chain seq x y z
N MET A 1 -55.72 -111.95 -34.23
CA MET A 1 -54.53 -111.11 -34.00
C MET A 1 -54.90 -109.66 -34.32
N PRO A 2 -54.51 -108.72 -33.45
CA PRO A 2 -55.40 -107.68 -32.89
C PRO A 2 -55.02 -106.27 -33.37
N ALA A 3 -55.96 -105.40 -33.76
CA ALA A 3 -56.89 -104.54 -32.99
C ALA A 3 -56.29 -103.17 -32.62
N VAL A 4 -56.72 -102.15 -33.38
CA VAL A 4 -56.37 -100.71 -33.29
C VAL A 4 -57.31 -99.99 -32.32
N PRO A 5 -56.82 -99.00 -31.54
CA PRO A 5 -57.65 -97.90 -31.02
C PRO A 5 -56.95 -96.51 -31.16
N PRO A 6 -57.62 -95.36 -30.90
CA PRO A 6 -57.97 -94.39 -31.95
C PRO A 6 -57.37 -92.97 -31.77
N GLN A 7 -57.57 -92.13 -32.80
CA GLN A 7 -57.12 -90.73 -32.95
C GLN A 7 -57.76 -89.72 -31.99
N SER A 8 -56.96 -88.75 -31.54
CA SER A 8 -57.36 -87.55 -30.80
C SER A 8 -57.19 -86.27 -31.66
N GLY A 9 -58.18 -85.37 -31.58
CA GLY A 9 -58.35 -84.14 -32.37
C GLY A 9 -57.41 -82.95 -32.06
N PRO A 10 -57.63 -81.77 -32.67
CA PRO A 10 -56.57 -80.81 -33.00
C PRO A 10 -56.13 -79.90 -31.84
N THR A 11 -54.83 -79.61 -31.80
CA THR A 11 -54.12 -78.71 -30.89
C THR A 11 -54.47 -77.23 -31.07
N ALA A 12 -54.87 -76.59 -29.97
CA ALA A 12 -54.99 -75.13 -29.82
C ALA A 12 -53.62 -74.47 -29.49
N PRO A 13 -53.44 -73.16 -29.71
CA PRO A 13 -52.12 -72.52 -29.80
C PRO A 13 -51.39 -72.41 -28.44
N GLN A 14 -50.07 -72.59 -28.50
CA GLN A 14 -49.13 -72.41 -27.39
C GLN A 14 -49.17 -70.98 -26.84
N GLY A 15 -49.35 -70.86 -25.52
CA GLY A 15 -49.27 -69.61 -24.78
C GLY A 15 -47.87 -68.99 -24.84
N ALA A 16 -47.85 -67.66 -24.99
CA ALA A 16 -46.65 -66.84 -25.00
C ALA A 16 -45.84 -66.97 -23.69
N ALA A 17 -44.52 -67.00 -23.83
CA ALA A 17 -43.57 -66.91 -22.71
C ALA A 17 -43.74 -65.59 -21.95
N PRO A 18 -43.55 -65.57 -20.62
CA PRO A 18 -43.58 -64.33 -19.84
C PRO A 18 -42.40 -63.43 -20.24
N ALA A 19 -42.68 -62.17 -20.50
CA ALA A 19 -41.67 -61.13 -20.70
C ALA A 19 -40.82 -60.97 -19.43
N PRO A 20 -39.50 -60.68 -19.55
CA PRO A 20 -38.69 -60.37 -18.38
C PRO A 20 -39.17 -59.07 -17.74
N ASP A 21 -39.32 -59.08 -16.41
CA ASP A 21 -39.67 -57.91 -15.61
C ASP A 21 -38.76 -56.72 -15.98
N ALA A 22 -39.38 -55.61 -16.37
CA ALA A 22 -38.70 -54.36 -16.61
C ALA A 22 -37.98 -53.94 -15.31
N THR A 23 -36.66 -53.98 -15.31
CA THR A 23 -35.85 -53.35 -14.25
C THR A 23 -36.28 -51.89 -14.13
N PRO A 24 -36.68 -51.40 -12.94
CA PRO A 24 -37.10 -50.02 -12.78
C PRO A 24 -35.96 -49.10 -13.21
N GLU A 25 -36.30 -48.05 -14.00
CA GLU A 25 -35.35 -47.05 -14.47
C GLU A 25 -34.51 -46.54 -13.29
N ARG A 26 -33.19 -46.63 -13.43
CA ARG A 26 -32.22 -46.17 -12.43
C ARG A 26 -32.32 -44.64 -12.35
N ARG A 27 -33.15 -44.14 -11.43
CA ARG A 27 -33.26 -42.70 -11.15
C ARG A 27 -31.91 -42.15 -10.73
N THR A 28 -31.61 -40.92 -11.14
CA THR A 28 -30.34 -40.27 -10.77
C THR A 28 -30.29 -40.09 -9.25
N ALA A 29 -29.11 -40.29 -8.64
CA ALA A 29 -28.90 -40.16 -7.20
C ALA A 29 -29.35 -38.79 -6.65
N TRP A 30 -29.39 -37.77 -7.51
CA TRP A 30 -29.88 -36.43 -7.20
C TRP A 30 -31.41 -36.40 -7.03
N ALA A 31 -32.17 -37.04 -7.92
CA ALA A 31 -33.63 -37.13 -7.83
C ALA A 31 -34.08 -37.95 -6.61
N GLU A 32 -33.40 -39.05 -6.31
CA GLU A 32 -33.66 -39.83 -5.09
C GLU A 32 -33.27 -39.07 -3.81
N GLY A 33 -32.21 -38.27 -3.85
CA GLY A 33 -31.80 -37.39 -2.75
C GLY A 33 -32.85 -36.32 -2.43
N VAL A 34 -33.43 -35.70 -3.46
CA VAL A 34 -34.49 -34.68 -3.32
C VAL A 34 -35.79 -35.31 -2.79
N ASP A 35 -36.19 -36.49 -3.26
CA ASP A 35 -37.38 -37.18 -2.77
C ASP A 35 -37.24 -37.68 -1.32
N ARG A 36 -36.05 -38.18 -0.94
CA ARG A 36 -35.75 -38.52 0.47
C ARG A 36 -35.74 -37.30 1.38
N LEU A 37 -35.25 -36.15 0.91
CA LEU A 37 -35.36 -34.88 1.65
C LEU A 37 -36.81 -34.46 1.83
N ARG A 38 -37.66 -34.64 0.80
CA ARG A 38 -39.11 -34.35 0.86
C ARG A 38 -39.88 -35.25 1.83
N THR A 39 -39.60 -36.55 1.83
CA THR A 39 -40.24 -37.52 2.75
C THR A 39 -39.68 -37.42 4.18
N ALA A 40 -38.42 -37.04 4.37
CA ALA A 40 -37.89 -36.72 5.69
C ALA A 40 -38.50 -35.41 6.26
N ALA A 41 -38.90 -34.46 5.42
CA ALA A 41 -39.50 -33.21 5.88
C ALA A 41 -40.90 -33.35 6.51
N THR A 42 -41.56 -34.50 6.34
CA THR A 42 -42.90 -34.79 6.89
C THR A 42 -42.87 -35.51 8.24
N THR A 43 -41.72 -36.05 8.68
CA THR A 43 -41.55 -36.71 9.99
C THR A 43 -40.76 -35.84 10.96
N GLU A 44 -41.12 -35.82 12.26
CA GLU A 44 -40.41 -35.01 13.27
C GLU A 44 -38.89 -35.26 13.34
N PRO A 45 -38.39 -36.51 13.25
CA PRO A 45 -36.94 -36.78 13.21
C PRO A 45 -36.24 -36.22 11.97
N GLY A 46 -36.89 -36.25 10.80
CA GLY A 46 -36.32 -35.74 9.56
C GLY A 46 -36.27 -34.21 9.50
N ARG A 47 -37.28 -33.52 10.06
CA ARG A 47 -37.26 -32.06 10.24
C ARG A 47 -36.08 -31.60 11.11
N LEU A 48 -35.78 -32.30 12.19
CA LEU A 48 -34.62 -31.98 13.06
C LEU A 48 -33.28 -32.19 12.34
N ARG A 49 -33.17 -33.19 11.46
CA ARG A 49 -31.97 -33.42 10.64
C ARG A 49 -31.76 -32.29 9.63
N ILE A 50 -32.80 -31.84 8.96
CA ILE A 50 -32.73 -30.73 8.00
C ILE A 50 -32.32 -29.43 8.71
N ILE A 51 -32.95 -29.09 9.84
CA ILE A 51 -32.58 -27.90 10.62
C ILE A 51 -31.11 -27.99 11.07
N GLY A 52 -30.67 -29.14 11.59
CA GLY A 52 -29.28 -29.35 11.98
C GLY A 52 -28.30 -29.19 10.81
N ALA A 53 -28.62 -29.74 9.64
CA ALA A 53 -27.79 -29.61 8.43
C ALA A 53 -27.72 -28.16 7.93
N VAL A 54 -28.84 -27.43 7.94
CA VAL A 54 -28.87 -26.00 7.56
C VAL A 54 -28.05 -25.15 8.52
N LEU A 55 -28.17 -25.38 9.83
CA LEU A 55 -27.37 -24.66 10.83
C LEU A 55 -25.87 -24.97 10.69
N ALA A 56 -25.52 -26.24 10.47
CA ALA A 56 -24.14 -26.63 10.21
C ALA A 56 -23.58 -25.92 8.97
N LEU A 57 -24.36 -25.89 7.88
CA LEU A 57 -24.00 -25.19 6.65
C LEU A 57 -23.81 -23.69 6.89
N LEU A 58 -24.71 -23.05 7.66
CA LEU A 58 -24.60 -21.62 8.01
C LEU A 58 -23.34 -21.33 8.83
N VAL A 59 -23.01 -22.15 9.82
CA VAL A 59 -21.81 -21.95 10.64
C VAL A 59 -20.53 -22.19 9.83
N VAL A 60 -20.52 -23.21 8.97
CA VAL A 60 -19.39 -23.46 8.05
C VAL A 60 -19.22 -22.29 7.09
N ALA A 61 -20.31 -21.83 6.46
CA ALA A 61 -20.29 -20.68 5.56
C ALA A 61 -19.80 -19.40 6.25
N PHE A 62 -20.28 -19.14 7.47
CA PHE A 62 -19.80 -18.04 8.30
C PHE A 62 -18.29 -18.14 8.56
N GLY A 63 -17.81 -19.31 9.02
CA GLY A 63 -16.39 -19.52 9.29
C GLY A 63 -15.52 -19.37 8.05
N THR A 64 -15.92 -19.94 6.90
CA THR A 64 -15.15 -19.87 5.64
C THR A 64 -15.12 -18.45 5.06
N VAL A 65 -16.25 -17.74 5.05
CA VAL A 65 -16.30 -16.37 4.53
C VAL A 65 -15.56 -15.41 5.46
N THR A 66 -15.64 -15.60 6.78
CA THR A 66 -14.86 -14.83 7.75
C THR A 66 -13.37 -15.05 7.54
N ALA A 67 -12.92 -16.30 7.43
CA ALA A 67 -11.52 -16.62 7.18
C ALA A 67 -11.01 -15.99 5.89
N TRP A 68 -11.76 -16.09 4.79
CA TRP A 68 -11.40 -15.49 3.50
C TRP A 68 -11.32 -13.95 3.59
N GLN A 69 -12.38 -13.29 4.06
CA GLN A 69 -12.42 -11.82 4.12
C GLN A 69 -11.39 -11.22 5.09
N MET A 70 -11.08 -11.91 6.19
CA MET A 70 -10.03 -11.50 7.13
C MET A 70 -8.63 -11.77 6.58
N THR A 71 -8.43 -12.84 5.81
CA THR A 71 -7.13 -13.12 5.18
C THR A 71 -6.77 -12.04 4.16
N GLU A 72 -7.72 -11.64 3.30
CA GLU A 72 -7.50 -10.55 2.34
C GLU A 72 -7.16 -9.23 3.06
N ARG A 73 -7.91 -8.86 4.10
CA ARG A 73 -7.69 -7.61 4.84
C ARG A 73 -6.39 -7.61 5.64
N SER A 74 -6.05 -8.72 6.27
CA SER A 74 -4.77 -8.84 6.99
C SER A 74 -3.59 -8.81 6.05
N THR A 75 -3.69 -9.42 4.87
CA THR A 75 -2.66 -9.34 3.82
C THR A 75 -2.52 -7.90 3.32
N ALA A 76 -3.62 -7.20 3.04
CA ALA A 76 -3.57 -5.80 2.62
C ALA A 76 -3.00 -4.87 3.71
N ALA A 77 -3.35 -5.09 4.99
CA ALA A 77 -2.78 -4.35 6.10
C ALA A 77 -1.28 -4.64 6.31
N ASP A 78 -0.86 -5.90 6.11
CA ASP A 78 0.55 -6.30 6.12
C ASP A 78 1.33 -5.65 4.96
N ASP A 79 0.76 -5.64 3.76
CA ASP A 79 1.33 -4.96 2.59
C ASP A 79 1.50 -3.46 2.84
N VAL A 80 0.54 -2.78 3.48
CA VAL A 80 0.68 -1.37 3.88
C VAL A 80 1.94 -1.14 4.72
N LEU A 81 2.15 -1.95 5.76
CA LEU A 81 3.23 -1.77 6.74
C LEU A 81 4.60 -2.24 6.21
N HIS A 82 4.65 -3.41 5.58
CA HIS A 82 5.91 -4.09 5.25
C HIS A 82 6.33 -3.95 3.79
N ARG A 83 5.45 -3.47 2.91
CA ARG A 83 5.72 -3.39 1.47
C ARG A 83 5.50 -2.01 0.89
N SER A 84 4.26 -1.54 0.84
CA SER A 84 3.86 -0.37 0.06
C SER A 84 4.30 0.95 0.68
N GLN A 85 4.22 1.13 2.00
CA GLN A 85 4.77 2.34 2.61
C GLN A 85 6.30 2.39 2.53
N PRO A 86 7.06 1.32 2.86
CA PRO A 86 8.51 1.32 2.68
C PRO A 86 8.96 1.54 1.23
N LEU A 87 8.20 1.03 0.26
CA LEU A 87 8.43 1.28 -1.17
C LEU A 87 8.20 2.74 -1.54
N SER A 88 7.10 3.35 -1.09
CA SER A 88 6.81 4.77 -1.31
C SER A 88 7.88 5.68 -0.70
N ALA A 89 8.28 5.41 0.55
CA ALA A 89 9.36 6.13 1.22
C ALA A 89 10.70 5.96 0.49
N SER A 90 11.01 4.74 0.03
CA SER A 90 12.22 4.47 -0.76
C SER A 90 12.21 5.21 -2.10
N ALA A 91 11.05 5.32 -2.77
CA ALA A 91 10.92 6.07 -4.01
C ALA A 91 11.15 7.58 -3.79
N ALA A 92 10.61 8.14 -2.71
CA ALA A 92 10.90 9.53 -2.32
C ALA A 92 12.40 9.75 -2.02
N ASP A 93 13.05 8.79 -1.35
CA ASP A 93 14.49 8.83 -1.08
C ASP A 93 15.36 8.77 -2.34
N ILE A 94 14.93 8.04 -3.38
CA ILE A 94 15.61 8.03 -4.69
C ILE A 94 15.60 9.44 -5.28
N TYR A 95 14.41 10.06 -5.37
CA TYR A 95 14.28 11.44 -5.86
C TYR A 95 15.19 12.36 -5.06
N ARG A 96 15.09 12.30 -3.73
CA ARG A 96 15.85 13.16 -2.82
C ARG A 96 17.35 13.03 -3.05
N SER A 97 17.87 11.80 -3.07
CA SER A 97 19.30 11.55 -3.20
C SER A 97 19.81 12.01 -4.58
N LEU A 98 19.02 11.83 -5.64
CA LEU A 98 19.37 12.34 -6.97
C LEU A 98 19.43 13.88 -7.00
N ALA A 99 18.41 14.54 -6.43
CA ALA A 99 18.34 15.99 -6.43
C ALA A 99 19.39 16.64 -5.51
N ASP A 100 19.69 16.03 -4.35
CA ASP A 100 20.73 16.52 -3.44
C ASP A 100 22.13 16.30 -4.04
N ALA A 101 22.37 15.16 -4.71
CA ALA A 101 23.60 14.96 -5.46
C ALA A 101 23.79 16.05 -6.54
N ASN A 102 22.74 16.41 -7.27
CA ASN A 102 22.82 17.46 -8.29
C ASN A 102 23.07 18.85 -7.68
N THR A 103 22.41 19.14 -6.57
CA THR A 103 22.68 20.34 -5.77
C THR A 103 24.13 20.41 -5.31
N ALA A 104 24.66 19.34 -4.74
CA ALA A 104 26.03 19.26 -4.25
C ALA A 104 27.05 19.39 -5.40
N ALA A 105 26.77 18.78 -6.57
CA ALA A 105 27.60 18.92 -7.76
C ALA A 105 27.64 20.36 -8.27
N SER A 106 26.50 21.03 -8.36
CA SER A 106 26.40 22.42 -8.83
C SER A 106 27.05 23.40 -7.85
N SER A 107 26.80 23.27 -6.53
CA SER A 107 27.48 24.11 -5.54
C SER A 107 29.00 23.87 -5.52
N GLY A 108 29.45 22.62 -5.62
CA GLY A 108 30.88 22.29 -5.72
C GLY A 108 31.53 22.85 -6.99
N PHE A 109 30.79 22.88 -8.10
CA PHE A 109 31.26 23.50 -9.33
C PHE A 109 31.36 25.03 -9.22
N LEU A 110 30.37 25.68 -8.60
CA LEU A 110 30.36 27.12 -8.37
C LEU A 110 31.54 27.57 -7.48
N ALA A 111 32.00 26.73 -6.55
CA ALA A 111 33.22 26.95 -5.78
C ALA A 111 34.51 26.87 -6.62
N GLY A 112 34.43 26.50 -7.91
CA GLY A 112 35.57 26.48 -8.81
C GLY A 112 36.61 25.41 -8.44
N GLY A 113 37.90 25.80 -8.47
CA GLY A 113 39.00 24.96 -8.01
C GLY A 113 39.06 24.74 -6.49
N GLN A 114 38.12 25.32 -5.73
CA GLN A 114 38.06 25.25 -4.27
C GLN A 114 36.93 24.33 -3.76
N GLU A 115 36.47 23.36 -4.57
CA GLU A 115 35.51 22.32 -4.13
C GLU A 115 35.97 21.70 -2.80
N THR A 116 35.16 21.85 -1.76
CA THR A 116 35.50 21.33 -0.43
C THR A 116 35.35 19.81 -0.39
N LYS A 117 36.16 19.15 0.45
CA LYS A 117 36.02 17.71 0.70
C LYS A 117 34.59 17.35 1.16
N ALA A 118 33.97 18.21 1.98
CA ALA A 118 32.62 18.01 2.47
C ALA A 118 31.57 17.99 1.33
N SER A 119 31.64 18.95 0.39
CA SER A 119 30.76 18.97 -0.79
C SER A 119 30.95 17.72 -1.65
N ARG A 120 32.20 17.28 -1.84
CA ARG A 120 32.51 16.06 -2.59
C ARG A 120 31.98 14.80 -1.92
N ASP A 121 32.17 14.68 -0.60
CA ASP A 121 31.70 13.54 0.18
C ASP A 121 30.17 13.44 0.16
N ARG A 122 29.47 14.58 0.28
CA ARG A 122 28.01 14.65 0.16
C ARG A 122 27.53 14.14 -1.19
N TYR A 123 28.09 14.65 -2.29
CA TYR A 123 27.77 14.16 -3.64
C TYR A 123 27.95 12.63 -3.78
N GLU A 124 29.11 12.10 -3.35
CA GLU A 124 29.36 10.66 -3.47
C GLU A 124 28.45 9.82 -2.57
N LEU A 125 28.11 10.32 -1.38
CA LEU A 125 27.15 9.69 -0.48
C LEU A 125 25.76 9.62 -1.12
N ASP A 126 25.29 10.71 -1.72
CA ASP A 126 23.98 10.77 -2.33
C ASP A 126 23.87 9.87 -3.57
N ILE A 127 24.92 9.83 -4.41
CA ILE A 127 24.98 8.87 -5.54
C ILE A 127 24.93 7.43 -5.06
N ARG A 128 25.69 7.08 -4.01
CA ARG A 128 25.68 5.73 -3.43
C ARG A 128 24.32 5.40 -2.83
N THR A 129 23.69 6.36 -2.15
CA THR A 129 22.38 6.20 -1.54
C THR A 129 21.31 6.01 -2.60
N ALA A 130 21.31 6.81 -3.67
CA ALA A 130 20.42 6.64 -4.80
C ALA A 130 20.57 5.26 -5.45
N ALA A 131 21.80 4.81 -5.70
CA ALA A 131 22.08 3.49 -6.25
C ALA A 131 21.57 2.35 -5.34
N ALA A 132 21.84 2.43 -4.03
CA ALA A 132 21.37 1.45 -3.06
C ALA A 132 19.84 1.40 -3.00
N LYS A 133 19.18 2.56 -2.98
CA LYS A 133 17.71 2.66 -2.95
C LYS A 133 17.08 2.14 -4.25
N LEU A 134 17.71 2.37 -5.41
CA LEU A 134 17.28 1.79 -6.68
C LEU A 134 17.37 0.26 -6.67
N ILE A 135 18.40 -0.32 -6.05
CA ILE A 135 18.52 -1.79 -5.89
C ILE A 135 17.42 -2.32 -4.98
N THR A 136 17.19 -1.69 -3.83
CA THR A 136 16.11 -2.08 -2.91
C THR A 136 14.74 -2.00 -3.60
N ALA A 137 14.47 -0.90 -4.31
CA ALA A 137 13.22 -0.73 -5.06
C ALA A 137 13.07 -1.79 -6.16
N ALA A 138 14.14 -2.15 -6.86
CA ALA A 138 14.11 -3.19 -7.88
C ALA A 138 13.76 -4.57 -7.30
N ASN A 139 14.32 -4.91 -6.13
CA ASN A 139 14.06 -6.20 -5.46
C ASN A 139 12.62 -6.32 -4.92
N SER A 140 11.99 -5.19 -4.60
CA SER A 140 10.63 -5.15 -4.06
C SER A 140 9.54 -4.89 -5.12
N SER A 141 9.95 -4.54 -6.34
CA SER A 141 9.05 -4.30 -7.48
C SER A 141 8.65 -5.60 -8.19
N ASP A 142 7.40 -5.69 -8.63
CA ASP A 142 6.93 -6.85 -9.40
C ASP A 142 7.62 -6.89 -10.78
N PRO A 143 8.12 -8.05 -11.24
CA PRO A 143 8.78 -8.18 -12.54
C PRO A 143 7.91 -7.69 -13.70
N GLY A 144 8.46 -6.86 -14.57
CA GLY A 144 7.74 -6.30 -15.73
C GLY A 144 6.77 -5.16 -15.39
N SER A 145 6.65 -4.77 -14.13
CA SER A 145 5.83 -3.62 -13.72
C SER A 145 6.35 -2.31 -14.31
N PRO A 146 5.48 -1.28 -14.45
CA PRO A 146 5.91 0.06 -14.82
C PRO A 146 6.98 0.64 -13.88
N SER A 147 6.90 0.36 -12.57
CA SER A 147 7.91 0.75 -11.58
C SER A 147 9.27 0.10 -11.85
N ALA A 148 9.31 -1.21 -12.13
CA ALA A 148 10.54 -1.92 -12.50
C ALA A 148 11.19 -1.33 -13.76
N LYS A 149 10.39 -0.92 -14.75
CA LYS A 149 10.89 -0.23 -15.95
C LYS A 149 11.49 1.14 -15.60
N THR A 150 10.81 1.95 -14.81
CA THR A 150 11.31 3.27 -14.37
C THR A 150 12.62 3.14 -13.58
N ILE A 151 12.72 2.15 -12.68
CA ILE A 151 13.94 1.86 -11.92
C ILE A 151 15.08 1.43 -12.84
N SER A 152 14.80 0.58 -13.84
CA SER A 152 15.80 0.19 -14.85
C SER A 152 16.31 1.37 -15.67
N ASP A 153 15.44 2.31 -16.04
CA ASP A 153 15.84 3.52 -16.76
C ASP A 153 16.73 4.41 -15.88
N LEU A 154 16.36 4.63 -14.62
CA LEU A 154 17.18 5.41 -13.66
C LEU A 154 18.55 4.78 -13.44
N ASN A 155 18.63 3.45 -13.33
CA ASN A 155 19.91 2.72 -13.22
C ASN A 155 20.81 2.89 -14.45
N LYS A 156 20.26 3.11 -15.64
CA LYS A 156 21.04 3.42 -16.86
C LYS A 156 21.52 4.88 -16.87
N LEU A 157 20.67 5.81 -16.44
CA LEU A 157 20.97 7.24 -16.47
C LEU A 157 21.99 7.65 -15.39
N LEU A 158 21.98 7.00 -14.23
CA LEU A 158 22.85 7.35 -13.10
C LEU A 158 24.36 7.35 -13.45
N PRO A 159 24.94 6.32 -14.09
CA PRO A 159 26.35 6.36 -14.49
C PRO A 159 26.64 7.40 -15.58
N GLU A 160 25.71 7.67 -16.50
CA GLU A 160 25.87 8.73 -17.51
C GLU A 160 25.96 10.10 -16.83
N TYR A 161 25.02 10.40 -15.93
CA TYR A 161 25.02 11.61 -15.12
C TYR A 161 26.34 11.77 -14.34
N LYS A 162 26.77 10.71 -13.63
CA LYS A 162 28.04 10.72 -12.90
C LYS A 162 29.23 11.02 -13.81
N GLY A 163 29.28 10.42 -15.00
CA GLY A 163 30.34 10.67 -15.97
C GLY A 163 30.40 12.13 -16.43
N LEU A 164 29.26 12.78 -16.61
CA LEU A 164 29.17 14.19 -16.99
C LEU A 164 29.65 15.12 -15.88
N VAL A 165 29.23 14.86 -14.63
CA VAL A 165 29.68 15.64 -13.46
C VAL A 165 31.19 15.55 -13.28
N GLU A 166 31.78 14.36 -13.41
CA GLU A 166 33.23 14.21 -13.28
C GLU A 166 34.01 14.92 -14.41
N ARG A 167 33.48 14.90 -15.65
CA ARG A 167 34.05 15.69 -16.75
C ARG A 167 33.94 17.19 -16.48
N ALA A 168 32.80 17.65 -15.95
CA ALA A 168 32.60 19.04 -15.57
C ALA A 168 33.64 19.46 -14.52
N ARG A 169 33.78 18.70 -13.44
CA ARG A 169 34.77 18.94 -12.37
C ARG A 169 36.21 18.96 -12.88
N ALA A 170 36.60 17.98 -13.71
CA ALA A 170 37.97 17.90 -14.23
C ALA A 170 38.33 19.10 -15.12
N ASN A 171 37.37 19.60 -15.91
CA ASN A 171 37.57 20.82 -16.70
C ASN A 171 37.53 22.09 -15.83
N ASN A 172 36.65 22.13 -14.82
CA ASN A 172 36.53 23.26 -13.89
C ASN A 172 37.84 23.50 -13.12
N ARG A 173 38.48 22.42 -12.64
CA ARG A 173 39.80 22.49 -11.98
C ARG A 173 40.91 23.04 -12.87
N GLN A 174 40.78 22.91 -14.19
CA GLN A 174 41.72 23.46 -15.17
C GLN A 174 41.32 24.86 -15.65
N GLY A 175 40.19 25.40 -15.17
CA GLY A 175 39.65 26.68 -15.62
C GLY A 175 39.09 26.67 -17.04
N PHE A 176 38.82 25.48 -17.61
CA PHE A 176 38.30 25.38 -18.98
C PHE A 176 36.79 25.68 -19.03
N PRO A 177 36.33 26.57 -19.93
CA PRO A 177 34.91 26.90 -20.10
C PRO A 177 34.01 25.67 -20.38
N LEU A 178 34.59 24.62 -20.95
CA LEU A 178 33.91 23.36 -21.24
C LEU A 178 33.35 22.68 -19.98
N GLY A 179 33.90 22.97 -18.80
CA GLY A 179 33.38 22.48 -17.52
C GLY A 179 31.93 22.88 -17.29
N GLY A 180 31.58 24.14 -17.56
CA GLY A 180 30.21 24.64 -17.39
C GLY A 180 29.24 24.07 -18.41
N ALA A 181 29.71 23.71 -19.61
CA ALA A 181 28.88 23.03 -20.60
C ALA A 181 28.54 21.59 -20.16
N TYR A 182 29.53 20.84 -19.65
CA TYR A 182 29.28 19.50 -19.13
C TYR A 182 28.38 19.51 -17.90
N LEU A 183 28.52 20.48 -16.99
CA LEU A 183 27.63 20.59 -15.84
C LEU A 183 26.19 20.88 -16.28
N ARG A 184 25.97 21.84 -17.19
CA ARG A 184 24.62 22.11 -17.71
C ARG A 184 23.99 20.89 -18.38
N TYR A 185 24.78 20.10 -19.11
CA TYR A 185 24.26 18.86 -19.70
C TYR A 185 23.98 17.76 -18.64
N ALA A 186 24.77 17.70 -17.58
CA ALA A 186 24.49 16.81 -16.44
C ALA A 186 23.20 17.23 -15.72
N ASP A 187 23.03 18.53 -15.48
CA ASP A 187 21.85 19.10 -14.84
C ASP A 187 20.60 18.92 -15.70
N ASP A 188 20.67 19.17 -17.01
CA ASP A 188 19.57 18.91 -17.94
C ASP A 188 19.12 17.45 -17.89
N LYS A 189 20.07 16.50 -17.90
CA LYS A 189 19.78 15.07 -17.71
C LYS A 189 19.11 14.80 -16.35
N MET A 190 19.57 15.43 -15.28
CA MET A 190 18.96 15.29 -13.96
C MET A 190 17.52 15.83 -13.94
N GLN A 191 17.33 17.07 -14.37
CA GLN A 191 16.07 17.81 -14.27
C GLN A 191 15.00 17.35 -15.26
N GLN A 192 15.40 17.02 -16.50
CA GLN A 192 14.47 16.66 -17.58
C GLN A 192 14.24 15.15 -17.72
N GLU A 193 15.20 14.31 -17.31
CA GLU A 193 15.08 12.86 -17.47
C GLU A 193 14.95 12.13 -16.13
N MET A 194 15.86 12.35 -15.18
CA MET A 194 15.96 11.52 -13.97
C MET A 194 14.93 11.89 -12.90
N LEU A 195 14.83 13.17 -12.52
CA LEU A 195 13.91 13.63 -11.48
C LEU A 195 12.43 13.42 -11.85
N PRO A 196 11.98 13.66 -13.10
CA PRO A 196 10.61 13.35 -13.51
C PRO A 196 10.30 11.84 -13.42
N LYS A 197 11.24 10.98 -13.80
CA LYS A 197 11.12 9.52 -13.64
C LYS A 197 11.04 9.11 -12.16
N ALA A 198 11.88 9.68 -11.31
CA ALA A 198 11.84 9.41 -9.87
C ALA A 198 10.53 9.92 -9.22
N GLN A 199 10.01 11.07 -9.67
CA GLN A 199 8.74 11.61 -9.22
C GLN A 199 7.55 10.74 -9.67
N ASP A 200 7.54 10.26 -10.92
CA ASP A 200 6.55 9.30 -11.42
C ASP A 200 6.58 7.98 -10.64
N LEU A 201 7.78 7.46 -10.32
CA LEU A 201 7.93 6.30 -9.44
C LEU A 201 7.29 6.53 -8.06
N TYR A 202 7.62 7.65 -7.41
CA TYR A 202 7.03 8.03 -6.12
C TYR A 202 5.50 8.13 -6.17
N GLN A 203 4.94 8.78 -7.19
CA GLN A 203 3.49 8.89 -7.35
C GLN A 203 2.80 7.53 -7.51
N ARG A 204 3.41 6.60 -8.27
CA ARG A 204 2.86 5.25 -8.45
C ARG A 204 2.91 4.42 -7.18
N GLU A 205 4.01 4.46 -6.43
CA GLU A 205 4.09 3.73 -5.16
C GLU A 205 3.11 4.31 -4.12
N ASN A 206 2.87 5.63 -4.14
CA ASN A 206 1.83 6.23 -3.30
C ASN A 206 0.41 5.83 -3.73
N GLN A 207 0.15 5.67 -5.04
CA GLN A 207 -1.13 5.11 -5.52
C GLN A 207 -1.34 3.66 -5.09
N ARG A 208 -0.27 2.85 -5.12
CA ARG A 208 -0.29 1.47 -4.61
C ARG A 208 -0.62 1.44 -3.12
N LEU A 209 0.08 2.25 -2.32
CA LEU A 209 -0.20 2.39 -0.90
C LEU A 209 -1.67 2.74 -0.62
N ASN A 210 -2.23 3.69 -1.38
CA ASN A 210 -3.64 4.07 -1.26
C ASN A 210 -4.60 2.93 -1.63
N ALA A 211 -4.25 2.09 -2.61
CA ALA A 211 -5.04 0.92 -2.99
C ALA A 211 -5.06 -0.13 -1.87
N ASP A 212 -3.91 -0.45 -1.26
CA ASP A 212 -3.84 -1.43 -0.16
C ASP A 212 -4.65 -0.96 1.06
N TYR A 213 -4.63 0.34 1.35
CA TYR A 213 -5.52 0.95 2.34
C TYR A 213 -7.00 0.79 1.99
N ALA A 214 -7.37 0.94 0.71
CA ALA A 214 -8.73 0.80 0.25
C ALA A 214 -9.24 -0.65 0.36
N ASP A 215 -8.35 -1.63 0.26
CA ASP A 215 -8.67 -3.05 0.42
C ASP A 215 -8.71 -3.49 1.90
N ALA A 216 -7.86 -2.90 2.76
CA ALA A 216 -7.79 -3.24 4.18
C ALA A 216 -8.94 -2.66 5.04
N LYS A 217 -9.38 -1.42 4.76
CA LYS A 217 -10.34 -0.68 5.61
C LYS A 217 -11.81 -1.13 5.59
N PRO A 218 -12.41 -1.60 4.47
CA PRO A 218 -13.85 -1.87 4.40
C PRO A 218 -14.33 -2.95 5.36
N TYR A 219 -15.49 -2.75 6.00
CA TYR A 219 -16.08 -3.77 6.88
C TYR A 219 -16.40 -5.06 6.13
N PRO A 220 -16.17 -6.24 6.74
CA PRO A 220 -16.48 -7.55 6.17
C PRO A 220 -17.98 -7.87 6.26
N TRP A 221 -18.81 -7.10 5.55
CA TRP A 221 -20.27 -7.15 5.68
C TRP A 221 -20.88 -8.52 5.41
N ALA A 222 -20.31 -9.30 4.48
CA ALA A 222 -20.80 -10.64 4.20
C ALA A 222 -20.55 -11.60 5.37
N ALA A 223 -19.35 -11.55 5.98
CA ALA A 223 -19.03 -12.34 7.17
C ALA A 223 -19.90 -11.94 8.37
N ILE A 224 -20.08 -10.64 8.61
CA ILE A 224 -20.95 -10.12 9.68
C ILE A 224 -22.40 -10.59 9.47
N GLY A 225 -22.93 -10.44 8.25
CA GLY A 225 -24.29 -10.87 7.91
C GLY A 225 -24.49 -12.37 8.12
N LEU A 226 -23.55 -13.20 7.65
CA LEU A 226 -23.59 -14.65 7.86
C LEU A 226 -23.47 -15.03 9.34
N GLY A 227 -22.64 -14.34 10.12
CA GLY A 227 -22.50 -14.58 11.55
C GLY A 227 -23.78 -14.26 12.32
N VAL A 228 -24.43 -13.13 12.02
CA VAL A 228 -25.73 -12.76 12.60
C VAL A 228 -26.80 -13.78 12.22
N LEU A 229 -26.85 -14.22 10.96
CA LEU A 229 -27.79 -15.25 10.51
C LEU A 229 -27.54 -16.61 11.18
N ALA A 230 -26.27 -17.02 11.32
CA ALA A 230 -25.90 -18.28 11.97
C ALA A 230 -26.28 -18.26 13.46
N LEU A 231 -25.95 -17.19 14.19
CA LEU A 231 -26.32 -17.02 15.60
C LEU A 231 -27.84 -16.95 15.79
N GLY A 232 -28.54 -16.17 14.96
CA GLY A 232 -30.00 -16.10 14.98
C GLY A 232 -30.64 -17.47 14.77
N GLY A 233 -30.13 -18.24 13.80
CA GLY A 233 -30.56 -19.62 13.54
C GLY A 233 -30.32 -20.55 14.73
N LEU A 234 -29.14 -20.49 15.34
CA LEU A 234 -28.79 -21.31 16.52
C LEU A 234 -29.66 -20.99 17.72
N VAL A 235 -29.87 -19.70 18.02
CA VAL A 235 -30.74 -19.23 19.11
C VAL A 235 -32.20 -19.64 18.87
N TRP A 236 -32.68 -19.48 17.63
CA TRP A 236 -34.03 -19.90 17.25
C TRP A 236 -34.22 -21.42 17.45
N ALA A 237 -33.26 -22.24 17.02
CA ALA A 237 -33.33 -23.69 17.16
C ALA A 237 -33.28 -24.14 18.63
N GLN A 238 -32.46 -23.48 19.45
CA GLN A 238 -32.43 -23.70 20.90
C GLN A 238 -33.77 -23.34 21.56
N ARG A 239 -34.33 -22.16 21.24
CA ARG A 239 -35.63 -21.71 21.78
C ARG A 239 -36.77 -22.64 21.38
N ARG A 240 -36.79 -23.08 20.12
CA ARG A 240 -37.78 -24.05 19.61
C ARG A 240 -37.71 -25.38 20.35
N ASN A 241 -36.50 -25.92 20.55
CA ASN A 241 -36.31 -27.19 21.28
C ASN A 241 -36.72 -27.06 22.74
N TYR A 242 -36.35 -25.96 23.40
CA TYR A 242 -36.77 -25.68 24.78
C TYR A 242 -38.29 -25.65 24.90
N GLN A 243 -38.98 -24.87 24.05
CA GLN A 243 -40.44 -24.74 24.09
C GLN A 243 -41.20 -26.03 23.73
N ARG A 244 -40.65 -26.91 22.88
CA ARG A 244 -41.33 -28.13 22.45
C ARG A 244 -41.03 -29.36 23.31
N THR A 245 -39.85 -29.43 23.94
CA THR A 245 -39.41 -30.66 24.63
C THR A 245 -39.04 -30.49 26.10
N ASN A 246 -39.04 -29.26 26.65
CA ASN A 246 -38.63 -28.95 28.04
C ASN A 246 -37.27 -29.55 28.46
N ARG A 247 -36.46 -30.02 27.51
CA ARG A 247 -35.13 -30.59 27.76
C ARG A 247 -34.08 -29.49 27.85
N VAL A 248 -33.20 -29.64 28.84
CA VAL A 248 -32.04 -28.78 29.11
C VAL A 248 -31.16 -28.69 27.86
N LEU A 249 -30.63 -27.49 27.60
CA LEU A 249 -29.87 -27.11 26.40
C LEU A 249 -28.85 -28.19 25.95
N ASN A 250 -28.84 -28.48 24.64
CA ASN A 250 -27.82 -29.36 24.07
C ASN A 250 -26.45 -28.68 24.15
N HIS A 251 -25.53 -29.25 24.92
CA HIS A 251 -24.17 -28.75 25.12
C HIS A 251 -23.43 -28.44 23.80
N GLY A 252 -23.66 -29.24 22.74
CA GLY A 252 -23.04 -28.98 21.43
C GLY A 252 -23.58 -27.72 20.73
N MET A 253 -24.88 -27.44 20.83
CA MET A 253 -25.45 -26.20 20.28
C MET A 253 -25.06 -24.99 21.10
N LEU A 254 -24.95 -25.12 22.43
CA LEU A 254 -24.45 -24.07 23.31
C LEU A 254 -23.00 -23.72 22.96
N ALA A 255 -22.14 -24.72 22.80
CA ALA A 255 -20.75 -24.53 22.40
C ALA A 255 -20.66 -23.85 21.02
N ALA A 256 -21.47 -24.28 20.05
CA ALA A 256 -21.51 -23.67 18.71
C ALA A 256 -22.00 -22.20 18.74
N SER A 257 -23.01 -21.89 19.55
CA SER A 257 -23.48 -20.51 19.75
C SER A 257 -22.43 -19.65 20.43
N ALA A 258 -21.81 -20.15 21.49
CA ALA A 258 -20.76 -19.43 22.21
C ALA A 258 -19.55 -19.17 21.30
N ALA A 259 -19.09 -20.18 20.58
CA ALA A 259 -17.99 -20.04 19.64
C ALA A 259 -18.33 -19.06 18.51
N SER A 260 -19.52 -19.18 17.90
CA SER A 260 -19.97 -18.26 16.84
C SER A 260 -20.08 -16.82 17.34
N ALA A 261 -20.52 -16.64 18.60
CA ALA A 261 -20.63 -15.33 19.23
C ALA A 261 -19.26 -14.73 19.51
N VAL A 262 -18.30 -15.53 19.99
CA VAL A 262 -16.92 -15.09 20.19
C VAL A 262 -16.28 -14.70 18.86
N VAL A 263 -16.41 -15.50 17.80
CA VAL A 263 -15.85 -15.17 16.49
C VAL A 263 -16.52 -13.94 15.87
N LEU A 264 -17.85 -13.79 15.98
CA LEU A 264 -18.52 -12.60 15.49
C LEU A 264 -18.13 -11.35 16.30
N LEU A 265 -18.05 -11.46 17.63
CA LEU A 265 -17.62 -10.36 18.49
C LEU A 265 -16.18 -9.96 18.16
N TRP A 266 -15.28 -10.93 18.03
CA TRP A 266 -13.90 -10.68 17.66
C TRP A 266 -13.80 -10.11 16.24
N LEU A 267 -14.59 -10.59 15.28
CA LEU A 267 -14.66 -10.04 13.92
C LEU A 267 -15.04 -8.56 13.95
N VAL A 268 -16.07 -8.18 14.72
CA VAL A 268 -16.53 -6.78 14.79
C VAL A 268 -15.53 -5.92 15.56
N VAL A 269 -15.12 -6.34 16.77
CA VAL A 269 -14.22 -5.56 17.63
C VAL A 269 -12.82 -5.48 17.02
N GLY A 270 -12.23 -6.61 16.63
CA GLY A 270 -10.91 -6.68 16.01
C GLY A 270 -10.82 -5.89 14.72
N HIS A 271 -11.82 -6.01 13.83
CA HIS A 271 -11.87 -5.18 12.61
C HIS A 271 -12.06 -3.69 12.93
N SER A 272 -12.81 -3.35 13.98
CA SER A 272 -12.99 -1.94 14.37
C SER A 272 -11.68 -1.32 14.87
N VAL A 273 -10.93 -2.03 15.72
CA VAL A 273 -9.61 -1.59 16.20
C VAL A 273 -8.63 -1.51 15.04
N ALA A 274 -8.59 -2.54 14.18
CA ALA A 274 -7.71 -2.54 13.02
C ALA A 274 -8.00 -1.39 12.05
N ARG A 275 -9.28 -1.12 11.79
CA ARG A 275 -9.71 0.02 10.99
C ARG A 275 -9.34 1.35 11.64
N ALA A 276 -9.44 1.46 12.97
CA ALA A 276 -9.02 2.66 13.69
C ALA A 276 -7.51 2.89 13.53
N GLY A 277 -6.67 1.86 13.76
CA GLY A 277 -5.22 1.96 13.55
C GLY A 277 -4.83 2.25 12.09
N LEU A 278 -5.52 1.66 11.12
CA LEU A 278 -5.30 1.97 9.69
C LEU A 278 -5.78 3.38 9.30
N ASN A 279 -6.84 3.90 9.92
CA ASN A 279 -7.24 5.29 9.71
C ASN A 279 -6.22 6.24 10.35
N GLU A 280 -5.82 5.96 11.59
CA GLU A 280 -4.81 6.74 12.32
C GLU A 280 -3.49 6.81 11.54
N SER A 281 -2.95 5.66 11.13
CA SER A 281 -1.72 5.59 10.32
C SER A 281 -1.82 6.33 8.99
N TYR A 282 -3.02 6.41 8.41
CA TYR A 282 -3.24 7.15 7.18
C TYR A 282 -3.33 8.66 7.43
N ASP A 283 -4.17 9.08 8.38
CA ASP A 283 -4.47 10.47 8.65
C ASP A 283 -3.31 11.20 9.32
N HIS A 284 -2.66 10.54 10.27
CA HIS A 284 -1.57 11.08 11.09
C HIS A 284 -0.18 10.59 10.67
N GLY A 285 -0.08 9.64 9.74
CA GLY A 285 1.22 9.19 9.18
C GLY A 285 1.35 9.52 7.70
N VAL A 286 0.64 8.78 6.85
CA VAL A 286 0.82 8.81 5.38
C VAL A 286 0.53 10.17 4.76
N ARG A 287 -0.52 10.87 5.21
CA ARG A 287 -0.84 12.21 4.70
C ARG A 287 0.25 13.21 5.04
N SER A 288 0.74 13.19 6.28
CA SER A 288 1.83 14.05 6.75
C SER A 288 3.12 13.75 5.98
N LEU A 289 3.50 12.46 5.87
CA LEU A 289 4.64 12.00 5.08
C LEU A 289 4.59 12.49 3.63
N ASN A 290 3.44 12.37 2.96
CA ASN A 290 3.28 12.80 1.57
C ASN A 290 3.55 14.30 1.41
N VAL A 291 2.97 15.12 2.29
CA VAL A 291 3.15 16.58 2.25
C VAL A 291 4.58 16.98 2.61
N LEU A 292 5.22 16.31 3.57
CA LEU A 292 6.62 16.53 3.93
C LEU A 292 7.58 16.14 2.80
N HIS A 293 7.31 15.04 2.10
CA HIS A 293 8.07 14.65 0.91
C HIS A 293 7.90 15.67 -0.22
N ASP A 294 6.67 16.15 -0.47
CA ASP A 294 6.41 17.20 -1.46
C ASP A 294 7.09 18.53 -1.09
N ALA A 295 7.14 18.88 0.21
CA ALA A 295 7.92 20.02 0.71
C ALA A 295 9.41 19.83 0.42
N ARG A 296 9.96 18.65 0.71
CA ARG A 296 11.38 18.36 0.49
C ARG A 296 11.74 18.38 -0.99
N ILE A 297 10.89 17.82 -1.86
CA ILE A 297 11.01 17.89 -3.32
C ILE A 297 11.07 19.35 -3.77
N ALA A 298 10.12 20.20 -3.33
CA ALA A 298 10.10 21.62 -3.68
C ALA A 298 11.35 22.36 -3.20
N SER A 299 11.82 22.07 -1.97
CA SER A 299 13.07 22.63 -1.45
C SER A 299 14.29 22.26 -2.31
N LEU A 300 14.38 21.01 -2.77
CA LEU A 300 15.48 20.55 -3.61
C LEU A 300 15.44 21.16 -5.01
N LYS A 301 14.25 21.30 -5.60
CA LYS A 301 14.07 22.00 -6.89
C LYS A 301 14.47 23.48 -6.77
N ALA A 302 14.00 24.16 -5.73
CA ALA A 302 14.40 25.54 -5.46
C ALA A 302 15.94 25.66 -5.34
N ARG A 303 16.59 24.78 -4.57
CA ARG A 303 18.06 24.85 -4.41
C ARG A 303 18.80 24.56 -5.71
N GLY A 304 18.31 23.61 -6.52
CA GLY A 304 18.84 23.36 -7.86
C GLY A 304 18.75 24.61 -8.73
N ASN A 305 17.57 25.23 -8.80
CA ASN A 305 17.33 26.43 -9.59
C ASN A 305 18.17 27.63 -9.14
N GLU A 306 18.29 27.87 -7.83
CA GLU A 306 19.16 28.94 -7.30
C GLU A 306 20.62 28.77 -7.73
N ASN A 307 21.15 27.55 -7.69
CA ASN A 307 22.50 27.28 -8.17
C ASN A 307 22.61 27.52 -9.68
N LEU A 308 21.60 27.14 -10.45
CA LEU A 308 21.59 27.26 -11.92
C LEU A 308 21.49 28.70 -12.41
N THR A 309 20.88 29.60 -11.65
CA THR A 309 20.96 31.05 -11.92
C THR A 309 22.42 31.51 -12.03
N LEU A 310 23.29 31.06 -11.10
CA LEU A 310 24.71 31.42 -11.10
C LEU A 310 25.56 30.61 -12.10
N VAL A 311 25.20 29.35 -12.37
CA VAL A 311 25.92 28.51 -13.36
C VAL A 311 25.63 28.97 -14.79
N SER A 312 24.38 29.32 -15.08
CA SER A 312 23.96 29.72 -16.43
C SER A 312 24.30 31.17 -16.77
N ARG A 313 24.55 32.01 -15.76
CA ARG A 313 24.94 33.42 -15.92
C ARG A 313 24.00 34.20 -16.85
N GLY A 314 22.69 33.99 -16.69
CA GLY A 314 21.65 34.65 -17.49
C GLY A 314 21.47 34.09 -18.91
N ALA A 315 22.11 32.98 -19.26
CA ALA A 315 21.95 32.34 -20.58
C ALA A 315 20.59 31.65 -20.76
N ALA A 316 19.88 31.34 -19.68
CA ALA A 316 18.58 30.69 -19.70
C ALA A 316 17.48 31.69 -19.33
N THR A 317 16.66 32.06 -20.30
CA THR A 317 15.62 33.08 -20.13
C THR A 317 14.23 32.56 -20.42
N LYS A 318 13.23 33.08 -19.72
CA LYS A 318 11.81 32.82 -19.92
C LYS A 318 11.09 34.08 -20.37
N THR A 319 10.30 34.00 -21.44
CA THR A 319 9.37 35.07 -21.80
C THR A 319 8.02 34.81 -21.15
N LEU A 320 7.57 35.76 -20.32
CA LEU A 320 6.28 35.70 -19.63
C LEU A 320 5.13 36.16 -20.54
N ALA A 321 3.89 35.94 -20.11
CA ALA A 321 2.69 36.29 -20.87
C ALA A 321 2.57 37.80 -21.16
N ASP A 322 3.14 38.65 -20.30
CA ASP A 322 3.21 40.10 -20.48
C ASP A 322 4.39 40.55 -21.37
N LYS A 323 5.07 39.59 -22.01
CA LYS A 323 6.26 39.77 -22.87
C LYS A 323 7.51 40.25 -22.15
N THR A 324 7.52 40.27 -20.82
CA THR A 324 8.76 40.47 -20.06
C THR A 324 9.64 39.23 -20.18
N THR A 325 10.96 39.43 -20.21
CA THR A 325 11.93 38.34 -20.21
C THR A 325 12.64 38.32 -18.87
N VAL A 326 12.60 37.17 -18.20
CA VAL A 326 13.21 36.94 -16.89
C VAL A 326 14.22 35.79 -16.97
N ASP A 327 15.09 35.67 -15.97
CA ASP A 327 15.91 34.47 -15.81
C ASP A 327 14.98 33.27 -15.52
N GLN A 328 15.12 32.19 -16.29
CA GLN A 328 14.26 31.02 -16.17
C GLN A 328 14.39 30.35 -14.80
N TYR A 329 15.61 30.25 -14.28
CA TYR A 329 15.88 29.54 -13.04
C TYR A 329 15.47 30.36 -11.82
N ASP A 330 15.66 31.69 -11.84
CA ASP A 330 15.14 32.57 -10.78
C ASP A 330 13.60 32.54 -10.74
N TYR A 331 12.94 32.51 -11.91
CA TYR A 331 11.49 32.33 -11.99
C TYR A 331 11.04 30.99 -11.38
N ASP A 332 11.68 29.88 -11.79
CA ASP A 332 11.31 28.54 -11.33
C ASP A 332 11.62 28.37 -9.82
N PHE A 333 12.70 28.97 -9.30
CA PHE A 333 12.96 29.08 -7.86
C PHE A 333 11.75 29.70 -7.14
N GLY A 334 11.19 30.78 -7.67
CA GLY A 334 10.01 31.44 -7.12
C GLY A 334 8.78 30.52 -7.04
N GLU A 335 8.54 29.71 -8.07
CA GLU A 335 7.46 28.73 -8.12
C GLU A 335 7.67 27.57 -7.14
N ASP A 336 8.89 27.05 -7.06
CA ASP A 336 9.26 26.01 -6.11
C ASP A 336 9.15 26.52 -4.66
N MET A 337 9.53 27.77 -4.40
CA MET A 337 9.42 28.38 -3.08
C MET A 337 7.96 28.61 -2.65
N LYS A 338 7.06 28.89 -3.60
CA LYS A 338 5.61 28.90 -3.35
C LYS A 338 5.10 27.51 -2.99
N SER A 339 5.54 26.49 -3.73
CA SER A 339 5.18 25.10 -3.48
C SER A 339 5.69 24.62 -2.11
N LEU A 340 6.94 24.92 -1.77
CA LEU A 340 7.52 24.66 -0.45
C LEU A 340 6.72 25.36 0.66
N THR A 341 6.37 26.63 0.48
CA THR A 341 5.55 27.38 1.45
C THR A 341 4.19 26.72 1.69
N LYS A 342 3.52 26.32 0.60
CA LYS A 342 2.22 25.64 0.66
C LYS A 342 2.33 24.30 1.39
N ASN A 343 3.34 23.49 1.06
CA ASN A 343 3.49 22.16 1.64
C ASN A 343 3.92 22.24 3.12
N LEU A 344 4.79 23.19 3.50
CA LEU A 344 5.13 23.41 4.91
C LEU A 344 3.93 23.87 5.73
N ALA A 345 3.03 24.70 5.16
CA ALA A 345 1.79 25.08 5.83
C ALA A 345 0.87 23.89 6.02
N ALA A 346 0.67 23.08 4.97
CA ALA A 346 -0.13 21.87 5.05
C ALA A 346 0.46 20.83 6.03
N ALA A 347 1.78 20.70 6.10
CA ALA A 347 2.44 19.84 7.08
C ALA A 347 2.24 20.34 8.51
N ALA A 348 2.27 21.66 8.72
CA ALA A 348 2.00 22.26 10.03
C ALA A 348 0.54 22.04 10.47
N ASP A 349 -0.41 22.08 9.54
CA ASP A 349 -1.83 21.79 9.81
C ASP A 349 -2.10 20.31 10.12
N LEU A 350 -1.21 19.41 9.67
CA LEU A 350 -1.28 17.96 9.89
C LEU A 350 -0.44 17.49 11.09
N SER A 351 0.35 18.35 11.71
CA SER A 351 1.19 17.95 12.86
C SER A 351 0.35 17.88 14.13
N ASP A 352 0.22 16.69 14.73
CA ASP A 352 -0.64 16.49 15.90
C ASP A 352 0.08 16.71 17.24
N ASP A 353 1.41 16.63 17.23
CA ASP A 353 2.23 16.78 18.42
C ASP A 353 3.38 17.79 18.24
N GLN A 354 4.08 18.06 19.34
CA GLN A 354 5.20 18.99 19.33
C GLN A 354 6.44 18.42 18.62
N ALA A 355 6.59 17.10 18.56
CA ALA A 355 7.74 16.44 17.94
C ALA A 355 7.71 16.55 16.41
N GLY A 356 6.52 16.49 15.78
CA GLY A 356 6.29 16.78 14.36
C GLY A 356 6.22 18.29 14.06
N ALA A 357 5.52 19.07 14.89
CA ALA A 357 5.29 20.49 14.61
C ALA A 357 6.55 21.38 14.72
N GLN A 358 7.47 21.09 15.66
CA GLN A 358 8.66 21.93 15.88
C GLN A 358 9.64 21.89 14.69
N PRO A 359 10.00 20.73 14.12
CA PRO A 359 10.81 20.69 12.90
C PRO A 359 10.14 21.41 11.73
N VAL A 360 8.83 21.23 11.50
CA VAL A 360 8.11 21.93 10.41
C VAL A 360 8.17 23.45 10.59
N LYS A 361 8.00 23.93 11.84
CA LYS A 361 8.15 25.34 12.18
C LYS A 361 9.56 25.85 11.94
N ALA A 362 10.59 25.08 12.32
CA ALA A 362 11.98 25.43 12.08
C ALA A 362 12.32 25.46 10.58
N ALA A 363 11.85 24.48 9.79
CA ALA A 363 11.95 24.47 8.34
C ALA A 363 11.28 25.71 7.72
N THR A 364 10.09 26.08 8.19
CA THR A 364 9.39 27.30 7.76
C THR A 364 10.19 28.57 8.06
N GLY A 365 10.83 28.63 9.23
CA GLY A 365 11.73 29.74 9.59
C GLY A 365 12.92 29.84 8.63
N ASN A 366 13.62 28.73 8.41
CA ASN A 366 14.77 28.67 7.50
C ASN A 366 14.37 29.02 6.06
N MET A 367 13.23 28.53 5.57
CA MET A 367 12.70 28.85 4.26
C MET A 367 12.44 30.36 4.07
N LYS A 368 11.87 31.03 5.09
CA LYS A 368 11.62 32.48 5.03
C LYS A 368 12.92 33.27 4.96
N VAL A 369 13.92 32.88 5.75
CA VAL A 369 15.26 33.49 5.70
C VAL A 369 15.92 33.25 4.35
N TRP A 370 15.81 32.01 3.82
CA TRP A 370 16.32 31.65 2.50
C TRP A 370 15.74 32.57 1.42
N LYS A 371 14.41 32.72 1.37
CA LYS A 371 13.74 33.59 0.40
C LYS A 371 14.22 35.05 0.48
N SER A 372 14.46 35.55 1.69
CA SER A 372 14.99 36.91 1.89
C SER A 372 16.44 37.04 1.38
N ARG A 373 17.30 36.07 1.69
CA ARG A 373 18.71 36.07 1.27
C ARG A 373 18.86 35.85 -0.23
N HIS A 374 18.06 34.95 -0.81
CA HIS A 374 17.99 34.73 -2.25
C HIS A 374 17.66 36.03 -2.99
N LYS A 375 16.68 36.81 -2.52
CA LYS A 375 16.37 38.12 -3.13
C LYS A 375 17.58 39.06 -3.17
N ALA A 376 18.44 39.05 -2.15
CA ALA A 376 19.67 39.83 -2.15
C ALA A 376 20.69 39.27 -3.16
N ALA A 377 20.83 37.95 -3.23
CA ALA A 377 21.70 37.29 -4.21
C ALA A 377 21.26 37.53 -5.66
N SER A 378 19.97 37.38 -5.96
CA SER A 378 19.40 37.66 -7.29
C SER A 378 19.62 39.11 -7.68
N LYS A 379 19.41 40.05 -6.75
CA LYS A 379 19.68 41.48 -7.00
C LYS A 379 21.16 41.73 -7.33
N ALA A 380 22.09 41.19 -6.53
CA ALA A 380 23.52 41.33 -6.81
C ALA A 380 23.89 40.74 -8.19
N ASN A 381 23.29 39.59 -8.55
CA ASN A 381 23.49 38.97 -9.86
C ASN A 381 22.94 39.83 -11.01
N GLU A 382 21.75 40.43 -10.85
CA GLU A 382 21.13 41.35 -11.82
C GLU A 382 21.94 42.65 -11.99
N ASP A 383 22.53 43.16 -10.90
CA ASP A 383 23.37 44.36 -10.91
C ASP A 383 24.78 44.07 -11.49
N GLY A 384 25.09 42.81 -11.81
CA GLY A 384 26.38 42.37 -12.40
C GLY A 384 27.46 42.05 -11.35
N GLU A 385 27.13 42.09 -10.07
CA GLU A 385 28.00 41.81 -8.93
C GLU A 385 28.10 40.30 -8.67
N TYR A 386 28.64 39.56 -9.65
CA TYR A 386 28.66 38.09 -9.61
C TYR A 386 29.35 37.50 -8.37
N GLN A 387 30.45 38.11 -7.91
CA GLN A 387 31.17 37.61 -6.73
C GLN A 387 30.36 37.77 -5.45
N ASP A 388 29.63 38.88 -5.31
CA ASP A 388 28.77 39.12 -4.16
C ASP A 388 27.56 38.18 -4.17
N ALA A 389 26.96 37.95 -5.34
CA ALA A 389 25.92 36.94 -5.52
C ALA A 389 26.43 35.52 -5.17
N LEU A 390 27.66 35.18 -5.59
CA LEU A 390 28.28 33.89 -5.30
C LEU A 390 28.51 33.69 -3.81
N GLU A 391 29.04 34.70 -3.11
CA GLU A 391 29.27 34.66 -1.66
C GLU A 391 27.94 34.52 -0.89
N LEU A 392 26.87 35.18 -1.33
CA LEU A 392 25.54 35.03 -0.73
C LEU A 392 24.92 33.64 -0.92
N VAL A 393 25.32 32.87 -1.95
CA VAL A 393 24.71 31.56 -2.26
C VAL A 393 25.52 30.37 -1.76
N ILE A 394 26.86 30.44 -1.88
CA ILE A 394 27.78 29.35 -1.52
C ILE A 394 28.96 29.79 -0.63
N GLY A 395 29.00 31.06 -0.21
CA GLY A 395 30.08 31.62 0.60
C GLY A 395 30.15 31.05 2.02
N GLY A 396 31.06 31.61 2.81
CA GLY A 396 31.38 31.07 4.15
C GLY A 396 31.45 32.11 5.25
N ASP A 397 31.04 33.36 5.00
CA ASP A 397 31.07 34.43 5.99
C ASP A 397 30.11 34.13 7.16
N PRO A 398 30.61 33.90 8.39
CA PRO A 398 29.76 33.65 9.56
C PRO A 398 28.87 34.85 9.92
N LYS A 399 29.20 36.06 9.45
CA LYS A 399 28.40 37.27 9.67
C LYS A 399 27.26 37.42 8.66
N ASN A 400 27.43 36.86 7.46
CA ASN A 400 26.43 36.83 6.39
C ASN A 400 26.30 35.40 5.84
N PRO A 401 25.67 34.48 6.59
CA PRO A 401 25.68 33.09 6.19
C PRO A 401 24.94 32.90 4.85
N PRO A 402 25.40 31.98 4.00
CA PRO A 402 24.87 31.81 2.66
C PRO A 402 23.45 31.25 2.66
N THR A 403 22.78 31.28 1.51
CA THR A 403 21.50 30.60 1.32
C THR A 403 21.60 29.09 1.47
N GLY A 404 22.79 28.51 1.20
CA GLY A 404 23.06 27.08 1.40
C GLY A 404 22.82 26.60 2.83
N GLU A 405 23.16 27.40 3.85
CA GLU A 405 22.86 27.07 5.23
C GLU A 405 21.36 27.06 5.54
N CYS A 406 20.60 27.97 4.91
CA CYS A 406 19.15 27.98 5.07
C CYS A 406 18.53 26.72 4.45
N PHE A 407 18.99 26.32 3.26
CA PHE A 407 18.57 25.08 2.62
C PHE A 407 18.90 23.86 3.49
N ASP A 408 20.12 23.75 4.02
CA ASP A 408 20.51 22.66 4.93
C ASP A 408 19.64 22.64 6.19
N GLY A 409 19.27 23.82 6.70
CA GLY A 409 18.31 23.98 7.79
C GLY A 409 16.91 23.48 7.43
N VAL A 410 16.41 23.73 6.22
CA VAL A 410 15.14 23.19 5.74
C VAL A 410 15.22 21.67 5.62
N ASP A 411 16.22 21.14 4.91
CA ASP A 411 16.37 19.71 4.65
C ASP A 411 16.50 18.89 5.93
N LYS A 412 17.33 19.36 6.88
CA LYS A 412 17.51 18.71 8.18
C LYS A 412 16.21 18.62 8.97
N ASN A 413 15.45 19.71 9.03
CA ASN A 413 14.21 19.73 9.80
C ASN A 413 13.10 18.93 9.14
N LEU A 414 13.02 18.92 7.80
CA LEU A 414 12.13 18.02 7.07
C LEU A 414 12.50 16.56 7.30
N ALA A 415 13.80 16.21 7.38
CA ALA A 415 14.24 14.86 7.70
C ALA A 415 13.83 14.42 9.12
N ILE A 416 13.92 15.33 10.11
CA ILE A 416 13.48 15.06 11.48
C ILE A 416 11.96 14.82 11.50
N ALA A 417 11.17 15.69 10.86
CA ALA A 417 9.72 15.50 10.75
C ALA A 417 9.39 14.16 10.07
N LEU A 418 9.95 13.88 8.90
CA LEU A 418 9.73 12.62 8.18
C LEU A 418 10.02 11.39 9.04
N THR A 419 11.09 11.41 9.84
CA THR A 419 11.44 10.30 10.73
C THR A 419 10.40 10.11 11.84
N HIS A 420 9.88 11.21 12.40
CA HIS A 420 8.83 11.18 13.41
C HIS A 420 7.55 10.56 12.86
N GLU A 421 7.04 11.10 11.75
CA GLU A 421 5.80 10.63 11.11
C GLU A 421 5.92 9.18 10.60
N GLU A 422 7.10 8.75 10.16
CA GLU A 422 7.34 7.35 9.78
C GLU A 422 7.23 6.39 10.98
N ASN A 423 7.65 6.83 12.17
CA ASN A 423 7.51 6.04 13.39
C ASN A 423 6.04 5.97 13.86
N GLU A 424 5.32 7.09 13.82
CA GLU A 424 3.88 7.12 14.14
C GLU A 424 3.08 6.23 13.19
N PHE A 425 3.39 6.31 11.88
CA PHE A 425 2.83 5.39 10.89
C PHE A 425 3.07 3.92 11.28
N LYS A 426 4.33 3.54 11.57
CA LYS A 426 4.68 2.15 11.89
C LYS A 426 3.96 1.65 13.13
N GLN A 427 3.86 2.49 14.16
CA GLN A 427 3.16 2.16 15.38
C GLN A 427 1.65 1.97 15.13
N ALA A 428 0.99 2.95 14.52
CA ALA A 428 -0.45 2.90 14.29
C ALA A 428 -0.87 1.78 13.30
N ALA A 429 -0.08 1.56 12.24
CA ALA A 429 -0.31 0.47 11.29
C ALA A 429 -0.01 -0.90 11.91
N GLY A 430 1.03 -0.99 12.75
CA GLY A 430 1.37 -2.19 13.52
C GLY A 430 0.27 -2.57 14.51
N ASP A 431 -0.17 -1.63 15.35
CA ASP A 431 -1.29 -1.82 16.29
C ASP A 431 -2.57 -2.25 15.56
N GLY A 432 -2.81 -1.67 14.38
CA GLY A 432 -3.94 -2.04 13.52
C GLY A 432 -3.84 -3.46 12.97
N LEU A 433 -2.67 -3.87 12.49
CA LEU A 433 -2.41 -5.22 12.00
C LEU A 433 -2.47 -6.27 13.11
N ASP A 434 -1.92 -5.95 14.28
CA ASP A 434 -1.91 -6.81 15.47
C ASP A 434 -3.33 -7.07 16.01
N ALA A 435 -4.25 -6.11 15.83
CA ALA A 435 -5.66 -6.30 16.15
C ALA A 435 -6.36 -7.32 15.23
N MET A 436 -5.82 -7.57 14.03
CA MET A 436 -6.33 -8.59 13.10
C MET A 436 -5.70 -9.97 13.32
N THR A 437 -4.64 -10.10 14.12
CA THR A 437 -3.94 -11.37 14.25
C THR A 437 -4.81 -12.42 14.94
N GLY A 438 -4.72 -13.67 14.47
CA GLY A 438 -5.45 -14.81 15.04
C GLY A 438 -6.93 -14.92 14.62
N LEU A 439 -7.54 -13.88 14.00
CA LEU A 439 -8.89 -13.94 13.45
C LEU A 439 -9.08 -15.03 12.39
N PRO A 440 -8.22 -15.10 11.35
CA PRO A 440 -8.36 -16.11 10.31
C PRO A 440 -8.22 -17.53 10.88
N VAL A 441 -7.28 -17.72 11.81
CA VAL A 441 -7.01 -19.01 12.47
C VAL A 441 -8.18 -19.42 13.37
N GLY A 442 -8.66 -18.50 14.21
CA GLY A 442 -9.81 -18.74 15.09
C GLY A 442 -11.10 -19.05 14.31
N ALA A 443 -11.36 -18.33 13.23
CA ALA A 443 -12.50 -18.59 12.35
C ALA A 443 -12.38 -19.93 11.60
N ALA A 444 -11.17 -20.28 11.15
CA ALA A 444 -10.90 -21.57 10.51
C ALA A 444 -11.10 -22.75 11.48
N ILE A 445 -10.59 -22.63 12.72
CA ILE A 445 -10.81 -23.63 13.78
C ILE A 445 -12.31 -23.78 14.04
N LEU A 446 -13.06 -22.67 14.12
CA LEU A 446 -14.50 -22.71 14.30
C LEU A 446 -15.21 -23.42 13.14
N ALA A 447 -14.82 -23.15 11.89
CA ALA A 447 -15.37 -23.81 10.72
C ALA A 447 -15.13 -25.34 10.76
N VAL A 448 -13.92 -25.76 11.13
CA VAL A 448 -13.55 -27.18 11.26
C VAL A 448 -14.32 -27.86 12.40
N LEU A 449 -14.41 -27.22 13.58
CA LEU A 449 -15.16 -27.75 14.72
C LEU A 449 -16.66 -27.83 14.43
N ALA A 450 -17.22 -26.86 13.70
CA ALA A 450 -18.62 -26.88 13.27
C ALA A 450 -18.88 -28.03 12.28
N ALA A 451 -17.98 -28.23 11.30
CA ALA A 451 -18.06 -29.34 10.36
C ALA A 451 -17.96 -30.70 11.09
N ALA A 452 -17.01 -30.86 12.01
CA ALA A 452 -16.85 -32.08 12.81
C ALA A 452 -18.07 -32.35 13.71
N GLY A 453 -18.60 -31.32 14.37
CA GLY A 453 -19.81 -31.42 15.20
C GLY A 453 -21.05 -31.82 14.40
N ALA A 454 -21.18 -31.31 13.18
CA ALA A 454 -22.26 -31.70 12.27
C ALA A 454 -22.16 -33.17 11.85
N LEU A 455 -20.97 -33.62 11.46
CA LEU A 455 -20.71 -35.01 11.05
C LEU A 455 -20.94 -36.00 12.21
N LEU A 456 -20.43 -35.70 13.41
CA LEU A 456 -20.60 -36.54 14.61
C LEU A 456 -22.06 -36.55 15.10
N GLY A 457 -22.75 -35.41 15.04
CA GLY A 457 -24.17 -35.31 15.40
C GLY A 457 -25.09 -36.10 14.46
N ILE A 458 -24.75 -36.16 13.16
CA ILE A 458 -25.44 -36.98 12.17
C ILE A 458 -25.10 -38.47 12.35
N GLY A 459 -23.83 -38.80 12.59
CA GLY A 459 -23.34 -40.18 12.75
C GLY A 459 -23.88 -40.89 14.00
N ARG A 460 -23.90 -40.21 15.16
CA ARG A 460 -24.37 -40.79 16.44
C ARG A 460 -25.87 -41.10 16.44
N ARG A 461 -26.65 -40.45 15.59
CA ARG A 461 -28.08 -40.73 15.40
C ARG A 461 -28.35 -41.81 14.36
N LEU A 462 -27.41 -42.15 13.48
CA LEU A 462 -27.53 -43.31 12.58
C LEU A 462 -27.30 -44.63 13.33
N SER A 463 -26.55 -44.62 14.43
CA SER A 463 -26.37 -45.78 15.30
C SER A 463 -27.53 -46.05 16.25
N GLU A 464 -28.40 -45.08 16.53
CA GLU A 464 -29.57 -45.26 17.42
C GLU A 464 -30.80 -45.86 16.73
N TYR A 465 -30.77 -46.03 15.40
CA TYR A 465 -31.85 -46.64 14.61
C TYR A 465 -31.44 -47.98 13.95
N ARG A 466 -30.35 -48.59 14.43
CA ARG A 466 -30.06 -50.01 14.25
C ARG A 466 -30.33 -50.71 15.56
#